data_AF-A0AAW6WZS3-F1
#
_entry.id   AF-A0AAW6WZS3-F1
#
_cell.length_a   1.000
_cell.length_b   1.000
_cell.length_c   1.000
_cell.angle_alpha   90.00
_cell.angle_beta   90.00
_cell.angle_gamma   90.00
#
_symmetry.space_group_name_H-M   'P 1'
#
loop_
_entity.id
_entity.type
_entity.pdbx_description
1 polymer ?
#
loop_
_entity_poly.entity_id
_entity_poly.type
_entity_poly.pdbx_seq_one_letter_code
_entity_poly.pdbx_strand_id
1 'polypeptide(L)'
;MNVILLVVTFGLDITKMERLLLIACSFLLLVVELLNTAIETVVDRISLELHPLSKRAKDLGGAARLVAVIMTIIIWGTVLLGG
;
A
#
# COMPACT_ATOMS: atom_id res chain seq x y z
N MET A 1 4.08 0.79 -9.28
CA MET A 1 3.67 -0.54 -8.76
C MET A 1 2.15 -0.71 -8.81
N ASN A 2 1.38 0.11 -8.09
CA ASN A 2 -0.06 -0.05 -7.93
C ASN A 2 -0.90 -0.02 -9.23
N VAL A 3 -0.58 0.88 -10.18
CA VAL A 3 -1.29 0.96 -11.47
C VAL A 3 -1.09 -0.31 -12.30
N ILE A 4 0.09 -0.93 -12.22
CA ILE A 4 0.40 -2.18 -12.95
C ILE A 4 -0.47 -3.32 -12.40
N LEU A 5 -0.57 -3.46 -11.08
CA LEU A 5 -1.42 -4.47 -10.44
C LEU A 5 -2.89 -4.32 -10.85
N LEU A 6 -3.38 -3.07 -10.92
CA LEU A 6 -4.73 -2.73 -11.38
C LEU A 6 -4.98 -3.10 -12.85
N VAL A 7 -4.02 -2.86 -13.74
CA VAL A 7 -4.15 -3.24 -15.16
C VAL A 7 -4.12 -4.76 -15.31
N VAL A 8 -3.20 -5.44 -14.61
CA VAL A 8 -3.06 -6.90 -14.65
C VAL A 8 -4.35 -7.59 -14.20
N THR A 9 -5.07 -7.04 -13.22
CA THR A 9 -6.31 -7.64 -12.70
C THR A 9 -7.40 -7.84 -13.75
N PHE A 10 -7.46 -6.98 -14.78
CA PHE A 10 -8.43 -7.10 -15.86
C PHE A 10 -8.04 -8.15 -16.91
N GLY A 11 -6.76 -8.54 -16.97
CA GLY A 11 -6.26 -9.58 -17.86
C GLY A 11 -6.27 -10.99 -17.27
N LEU A 12 -6.61 -11.14 -15.97
CA LEU A 12 -6.68 -12.43 -15.29
C LEU A 12 -8.06 -13.09 -15.47
N ASP A 13 -8.03 -14.39 -15.77
CA ASP A 13 -9.22 -15.26 -15.75
C ASP A 13 -9.48 -15.74 -14.32
N ILE A 14 -10.19 -14.89 -13.56
CA ILE A 14 -10.52 -15.08 -12.15
C ILE A 14 -11.99 -14.72 -11.93
N THR A 15 -12.55 -15.18 -10.80
CA THR A 15 -13.92 -14.86 -10.45
C THR A 15 -14.13 -13.36 -10.20
N LYS A 16 -15.38 -12.91 -10.31
CA LYS A 16 -15.75 -11.51 -10.03
C LYS A 16 -15.37 -11.08 -8.61
N MET A 17 -15.48 -11.98 -7.64
CA MET A 17 -15.17 -11.70 -6.23
C MET A 17 -13.66 -11.53 -6.02
N GLU A 18 -12.84 -12.42 -6.59
CA GLU A 18 -11.38 -12.30 -6.53
C GLU A 18 -10.90 -11.02 -7.22
N ARG A 19 -11.47 -10.68 -8.38
CA ARG A 19 -11.15 -9.44 -9.08
C ARG A 19 -11.48 -8.22 -8.21
N LEU A 20 -12.65 -8.19 -7.57
CA LEU A 20 -13.02 -7.11 -6.67
C LEU A 20 -12.06 -7.01 -5.48
N LEU A 21 -11.65 -8.14 -4.91
CA LEU A 21 -10.70 -8.20 -3.80
C LEU A 21 -9.32 -7.66 -4.21
N LEU A 22 -8.81 -8.05 -5.37
CA LEU A 22 -7.53 -7.56 -5.90
C LEU A 22 -7.57 -6.06 -6.24
N ILE A 23 -8.69 -5.57 -6.77
CA ILE A 23 -8.89 -4.12 -7.00
C ILE A 23 -8.91 -3.39 -5.64
N ALA A 24 -9.69 -3.86 -4.68
CA ALA A 24 -9.83 -3.24 -3.36
C ALA A 24 -8.49 -3.17 -2.62
N CYS A 25 -7.71 -4.25 -2.61
CA CYS A 25 -6.41 -4.26 -1.93
C CYS A 25 -5.39 -3.35 -2.64
N SER A 26 -5.45 -3.23 -3.97
CA SER A 26 -4.61 -2.31 -4.75
C SER A 26 -4.93 -0.84 -4.45
N PHE A 27 -6.22 -0.50 -4.29
CA PHE A 27 -6.63 0.83 -3.84
C PHE A 27 -6.21 1.12 -2.40
N LEU A 28 -6.31 0.15 -1.49
CA LEU A 28 -5.82 0.34 -0.12
C LEU A 28 -4.31 0.64 -0.11
N LEU A 29 -3.53 -0.09 -0.91
CA LEU A 29 -2.09 0.15 -1.01
C LEU A 29 -1.78 1.56 -1.53
N LEU A 30 -2.56 2.09 -2.48
CA LEU A 30 -2.47 3.50 -2.93
C LEU A 30 -2.79 4.48 -1.80
N VAL A 31 -3.88 4.26 -1.06
CA VAL A 31 -4.28 5.12 0.06
C VAL A 31 -3.16 5.18 1.10
N VAL A 32 -2.58 4.04 1.47
CA VAL A 32 -1.50 3.98 2.46
C VAL A 32 -0.23 4.66 1.94
N GLU A 33 0.11 4.51 0.65
CA GLU A 33 1.27 5.19 0.05
C GLU A 33 1.09 6.72 0.02
N LEU A 34 -0.11 7.21 -0.29
CA LEU A 34 -0.45 8.63 -0.23
C LEU A 34 -0.38 9.18 1.21
N LEU A 35 -0.90 8.43 2.18
CA LEU A 35 -0.82 8.81 3.59
C LEU A 35 0.63 8.84 4.09
N ASN A 36 1.46 7.86 3.71
CA ASN A 36 2.89 7.86 4.05
C ASN A 36 3.58 9.11 3.49
N THR A 37 3.34 9.42 2.21
CA THR A 37 3.91 10.60 1.54
C THR A 37 3.43 11.91 2.20
N ALA A 38 2.15 11.99 2.58
CA ALA A 38 1.61 13.14 3.28
C ALA A 38 2.28 13.34 4.65
N ILE A 39 2.47 12.26 5.42
CA ILE A 39 3.19 12.29 6.70
C ILE A 39 4.63 12.76 6.48
N GLU A 40 5.36 12.16 5.54
CA GLU A 40 6.73 12.57 5.20
C GLU A 40 6.79 14.06 4.84
N THR A 41 5.89 14.53 3.98
CA THR A 41 5.84 15.94 3.55
C THR A 41 5.57 16.89 4.72
N VAL A 42 4.64 16.55 5.62
CA VAL A 42 4.32 17.37 6.80
C VAL A 42 5.49 17.38 7.78
N VAL A 43 6.10 16.22 8.04
CA VAL A 43 7.23 16.09 8.96
C VAL A 43 8.45 16.85 8.42
N ASP A 44 8.75 16.73 7.13
CA ASP A 44 9.87 17.43 6.49
C ASP A 44 9.67 18.96 6.47
N ARG A 45 8.43 19.42 6.35
CA ARG A 45 8.11 20.86 6.43
C ARG A 45 8.31 21.44 7.82
N ILE A 46 8.03 20.67 8.88
CA ILE A 46 8.07 21.15 10.28
C ILE A 46 9.46 20.98 10.90
N SER A 47 10.21 19.96 10.49
CA SER A 47 11.45 19.55 11.16
C SER A 47 12.69 20.11 10.45
N LEU A 48 13.22 21.25 10.91
CA LEU A 48 14.56 21.73 10.49
C LEU A 48 15.70 21.04 11.28
N GLU A 49 15.40 20.50 12.46
CA GLU A 49 16.29 19.66 13.27
C GLU A 49 15.70 18.25 13.44
N LEU A 50 16.55 17.23 13.58
CA LEU A 50 16.14 15.83 13.77
C LEU A 50 15.45 15.65 15.14
N HIS A 51 14.12 15.81 15.19
CA HIS A 51 13.35 15.64 16.41
C HIS A 51 12.95 14.16 16.61
N PRO A 52 13.03 13.59 17.84
CA PRO A 52 12.66 12.20 18.10
C PRO A 52 11.23 11.84 17.67
N LEU A 53 10.30 12.79 17.74
CA LEU A 53 8.91 12.62 17.30
C LEU A 53 8.78 12.56 15.77
N SER A 54 9.55 13.38 15.03
CA SER A 54 9.62 13.36 13.57
C SER A 54 10.09 12.01 13.06
N LYS A 55 11.11 11.43 13.71
CA LYS A 55 11.59 10.08 13.40
C LYS A 55 10.49 9.03 13.61
N ARG A 56 9.81 9.05 14.76
CA ARG A 56 8.71 8.12 15.04
C ARG A 56 7.57 8.22 14.03
N ALA A 57 7.20 9.43 13.60
CA ALA A 57 6.14 9.62 12.60
C ALA A 57 6.50 8.96 11.25
N LYS A 58 7.75 9.13 10.80
CA LYS A 58 8.26 8.48 9.57
C LYS A 58 8.32 6.96 9.71
N ASP A 59 8.82 6.46 10.85
CA ASP A 59 8.91 5.02 11.11
C ASP A 59 7.52 4.35 11.08
N LEU A 60 6.51 4.99 11.69
CA LEU A 60 5.13 4.50 11.67
C LEU A 60 4.50 4.55 10.27
N GLY A 61 4.73 5.62 9.50
CA GLY A 61 4.28 5.73 8.12
C GLY A 61 4.86 4.61 7.24
N GLY A 62 6.18 4.41 7.34
CA GLY A 62 6.89 3.35 6.61
C GLY A 62 6.39 1.95 7.00
N ALA A 63 6.14 1.72 8.30
CA ALA A 63 5.58 0.46 8.79
C ALA A 63 4.17 0.21 8.25
N ALA A 64 3.30 1.22 8.21
CA ALA A 64 1.96 1.09 7.63
C ALA A 64 2.03 0.70 6.14
N ARG A 65 2.91 1.35 5.37
CA ARG A 65 3.15 1.00 3.96
C ARG A 65 3.64 -0.45 3.81
N LEU A 66 4.56 -0.89 4.66
CA LEU A 66 5.06 -2.26 4.63
C LEU A 66 3.95 -3.28 4.89
N VAL A 67 3.11 -3.04 5.90
CA VAL A 67 1.95 -3.90 6.21
C VAL A 67 1.00 -3.98 5.02
N ALA A 68 0.71 -2.86 4.36
CA ALA A 68 -0.13 -2.84 3.17
C ALA A 68 0.48 -3.66 2.02
N VAL A 69 1.78 -3.56 1.77
CA VAL A 69 2.48 -4.38 0.75
C VAL A 69 2.40 -5.87 1.09
N ILE A 70 2.64 -6.26 2.34
CA ILE A 70 2.53 -7.66 2.78
C ILE A 70 1.11 -8.18 2.55
N MET A 71 0.10 -7.40 2.92
CA MET A 71 -1.30 -7.76 2.69
C MET A 71 -1.60 -7.94 1.20
N THR A 72 -1.11 -7.04 0.34
CA THR A 72 -1.26 -7.16 -1.12
C THR A 72 -0.60 -8.45 -1.64
N ILE A 73 0.61 -8.77 -1.19
CA ILE A 73 1.31 -10.00 -1.59
C ILE A 73 0.52 -11.24 -1.17
N ILE A 74 -0.01 -11.28 0.04
CA ILE A 74 -0.81 -12.40 0.54
C ILE A 74 -2.08 -12.59 -0.32
N ILE A 75 -2.84 -11.52 -0.55
CA ILE A 75 -4.09 -11.60 -1.33
C ILE A 75 -3.81 -12.03 -2.77
N TRP A 76 -2.80 -11.44 -3.42
CA TRP A 76 -2.40 -11.81 -4.77
C TRP A 76 -1.91 -13.25 -4.84
N GLY A 77 -1.07 -13.67 -3.89
CA GLY A 77 -0.58 -15.04 -3.78
C GLY A 77 -1.71 -16.05 -3.64
N THR A 78 -2.69 -15.78 -2.77
CA THR A 78 -3.86 -16.66 -2.58
C THR A 78 -4.67 -16.81 -3.87
N VAL A 79 -5.00 -15.71 -4.55
CA VAL A 79 -5.78 -15.77 -5.80
C VAL A 79 -5.01 -16.52 -6.90
N LEU A 80 -3.70 -16.25 -7.05
CA LEU A 80 -2.90 -16.88 -8.11
C LEU A 80 -2.58 -18.37 -7.86
N LEU A 81 -2.53 -18.81 -6.61
CA LEU A 81 -2.24 -20.21 -6.26
C LEU A 81 -3.49 -21.11 -6.23
N GLY A 82 -4.65 -20.60 -6.68
CA GLY A 82 -5.91 -21.35 -6.76
C GLY A 82 -6.85 -21.08 -5.59
N GLY A 83 -7.10 -19.80 -5.31
CA GLY A 83 -8.22 -19.37 -4.47
C GLY A 83 -9.59 -19.79 -5.00
#